data_AF-A0A2V6GD13-F1
#
_entry.id   AF-A0A2V6GD13-F1
#
_cell.length_a   1.000
_cell.length_b   1.000
_cell.length_c   1.000
_cell.angle_alpha   90.00
_cell.angle_beta   90.00
_cell.angle_gamma   90.00
#
_symmetry.space_group_name_H-M   'P 1'
#
loop_
_entity.id
_entity.type
_entity.pdbx_description
1 polymer ?
#
loop_
_entity_poly.entity_id
_entity_poly.type
_entity_poly.pdbx_seq_one_letter_code
_entity_poly.pdbx_strand_id
1 'polypeptide(L)'
;LIPLCHTLPLSEIKIDIVTSQGGAEVICTARTVAQTGVEMEALTGVSVALLTIYDMCKAVDKEMQISKIRLLKKTKRTVAAVYDRRNQNKRRS
;
A
#
# COMPACT_ATOMS: atom_id res chain seq x y z
N LEU A 1 -8.79 -2.17 12.79
CA LEU A 1 -7.61 -3.03 13.05
C LEU A 1 -6.58 -2.33 13.91
N ILE A 2 -6.16 -1.10 13.55
CA ILE A 2 -5.21 -0.32 14.36
C ILE A 2 -5.99 0.66 15.26
N PRO A 3 -5.89 0.58 16.60
CA PRO A 3 -6.76 1.31 17.53
C PRO A 3 -6.78 2.84 17.38
N LEU A 4 -5.65 3.45 16.99
CA LEU A 4 -5.49 4.91 16.91
C LEU A 4 -5.46 5.43 15.46
N CYS A 5 -5.78 4.59 14.49
CA CYS A 5 -5.90 5.02 13.10
C CYS A 5 -7.22 5.76 12.88
N HIS A 6 -7.14 6.84 12.12
CA HIS A 6 -8.32 7.59 11.69
C HIS A 6 -9.03 6.82 10.58
N THR A 7 -10.35 6.96 10.50
CA THR A 7 -11.10 6.46 9.34
C THR A 7 -10.90 7.42 8.18
N LEU A 8 -10.33 6.94 7.08
CA LEU A 8 -9.99 7.76 5.91
C LEU A 8 -10.77 7.33 4.65
N PRO A 9 -11.26 8.28 3.85
CA PRO A 9 -11.84 7.96 2.55
C PRO A 9 -10.71 7.61 1.57
N LEU A 10 -10.52 6.33 1.32
CA LEU A 10 -9.50 5.86 0.39
C LEU A 10 -9.97 6.10 -1.06
N SER A 11 -9.10 6.73 -1.84
CA SER A 11 -9.35 6.95 -3.28
C SER A 11 -8.81 5.82 -4.15
N GLU A 12 -7.83 5.06 -3.65
CA GLU A 12 -7.19 3.96 -4.37
C GLU A 12 -6.58 3.00 -3.36
N ILE A 13 -6.82 1.70 -3.55
CA ILE A 13 -5.99 0.62 -3.01
C ILE A 13 -5.65 -0.30 -4.18
N LYS A 14 -4.37 -0.57 -4.35
CA LYS A 14 -3.85 -1.51 -5.33
C LYS A 14 -2.94 -2.52 -4.65
N ILE A 15 -3.19 -3.80 -4.89
CA ILE A 15 -2.35 -4.91 -4.44
C ILE A 15 -1.74 -5.55 -5.68
N ASP A 16 -0.42 -5.55 -5.75
CA ASP A 16 0.35 -6.25 -6.77
C ASP A 16 1.04 -7.44 -6.11
N ILE A 17 0.86 -8.64 -6.67
CA ILE A 17 1.44 -9.88 -6.18
C ILE A 17 2.31 -10.47 -7.28
N VAL A 18 3.58 -10.75 -6.97
CA VAL A 18 4.52 -11.41 -7.88
C VAL A 18 4.99 -12.69 -7.22
N THR A 19 4.77 -13.82 -7.88
CA THR A 19 5.24 -15.13 -7.41
C THR A 19 6.56 -15.49 -8.08
N SER A 20 7.42 -16.20 -7.33
CA SER A 20 8.69 -16.75 -7.79
C SER A 20 8.88 -18.14 -7.19
N GLN A 21 9.93 -18.87 -7.60
CA GLN A 21 10.23 -20.17 -7.01
C GLN A 21 10.50 -20.11 -5.50
N GLY A 22 10.93 -18.95 -4.97
CA GLY A 22 11.24 -18.77 -3.55
C GLY A 22 10.11 -18.18 -2.69
N GLY A 23 8.92 -17.97 -3.26
CA GLY A 23 7.77 -17.42 -2.54
C GLY A 23 7.04 -16.30 -3.30
N ALA A 24 6.25 -15.51 -2.58
CA ALA A 24 5.46 -14.41 -3.13
C ALA A 24 5.90 -13.06 -2.55
N GLU A 25 6.03 -12.06 -3.41
CA GLU A 25 6.23 -10.67 -3.03
C GLU A 25 4.92 -9.90 -3.23
N VAL A 26 4.56 -9.08 -2.25
CA VAL A 26 3.33 -8.27 -2.27
C VAL A 26 3.67 -6.81 -2.10
N ILE A 27 3.16 -5.98 -3.00
CA ILE A 27 3.24 -4.51 -2.92
C ILE A 27 1.82 -3.97 -2.79
N CYS A 28 1.58 -3.19 -1.73
CA CYS A 28 0.35 -2.42 -1.58
C CYS A 28 0.62 -0.94 -1.82
N THR A 29 -0.18 -0.33 -2.69
CA THR A 29 -0.23 1.12 -2.88
C THR A 29 -1.58 1.63 -2.42
N ALA A 30 -1.58 2.58 -1.49
CA ALA A 30 -2.78 3.27 -1.02
C ALA A 30 -2.70 4.76 -1.33
N ARG A 31 -3.85 5.37 -1.65
CA ARG A 31 -3.99 6.82 -1.90
C ARG A 31 -5.23 7.37 -1.22
N THR A 32 -5.10 8.57 -0.67
CA THR A 32 -6.23 9.37 -0.17
C THR A 32 -5.99 10.86 -0.40
N VAL A 33 -7.05 11.64 -0.26
CA VAL A 33 -7.01 13.09 -0.04
C VAL A 33 -7.53 13.34 1.37
N ALA A 34 -6.61 13.42 2.35
CA ALA A 34 -6.94 13.61 3.76
C ALA A 34 -5.84 14.36 4.52
N GLN A 35 -6.10 14.69 5.78
CA GLN A 35 -5.14 15.39 6.64
C GLN A 35 -3.98 14.50 7.09
N THR A 36 -4.25 13.22 7.34
CA THR A 36 -3.25 12.20 7.70
C THR A 36 -2.79 11.41 6.49
N GLY A 37 -1.69 10.66 6.64
CA GLY A 37 -1.23 9.76 5.59
C GLY A 37 -1.94 8.40 5.62
N VAL A 38 -1.56 7.53 4.68
CA VAL A 38 -2.14 6.19 4.47
C VAL A 38 -1.13 5.05 4.62
N GLU A 39 -0.08 5.27 5.42
CA GLU A 39 0.95 4.26 5.67
C GLU A 39 0.34 2.98 6.27
N MET A 40 -0.62 3.14 7.19
CA MET A 40 -1.20 2.03 7.92
C MET A 40 -2.14 1.21 7.04
N GLU A 41 -2.84 1.83 6.10
CA GLU A 41 -3.68 1.16 5.11
C GLU A 41 -2.82 0.36 4.13
N ALA A 42 -1.69 0.93 3.69
CA ALA A 42 -0.74 0.22 2.84
C ALA A 42 -0.12 -0.98 3.55
N LEU A 43 0.41 -0.79 4.77
CA LEU A 43 1.02 -1.86 5.57
C LEU A 43 0.01 -2.94 5.93
N THR A 44 -1.20 -2.55 6.34
CA THR A 44 -2.27 -3.51 6.66
C THR A 44 -2.67 -4.31 5.41
N GLY A 45 -2.77 -3.65 4.24
CA GLY A 45 -3.08 -4.32 2.98
C GLY A 45 -2.04 -5.40 2.61
N VAL A 46 -0.74 -5.10 2.74
CA VAL A 46 0.32 -6.11 2.54
C VAL A 46 0.20 -7.24 3.56
N SER A 47 0.06 -6.91 4.85
CA SER A 47 -0.02 -7.93 5.91
C SER A 47 -1.18 -8.89 5.71
N VAL A 48 -2.38 -8.36 5.39
CA VAL A 48 -3.56 -9.20 5.16
C VAL A 48 -3.39 -10.03 3.90
N ALA A 49 -2.88 -9.47 2.80
CA ALA A 49 -2.62 -10.23 1.59
C ALA A 49 -1.62 -11.38 1.81
N LEU A 50 -0.54 -11.14 2.56
CA LEU A 50 0.43 -12.18 2.93
C LEU A 50 -0.19 -13.24 3.86
N LEU A 51 -1.02 -12.84 4.82
CA LEU A 51 -1.77 -13.77 5.66
C LEU A 51 -2.75 -14.62 4.85
N THR A 52 -3.40 -14.04 3.84
CA THR A 52 -4.26 -14.79 2.91
C THR A 52 -3.45 -15.80 2.09
N ILE A 53 -2.29 -15.42 1.57
CA ILE A 53 -1.40 -16.36 0.86
C ILE A 53 -0.98 -17.50 1.80
N TYR A 54 -0.59 -17.16 3.03
CA TYR A 54 -0.23 -18.17 4.02
C TYR A 54 -1.41 -19.12 4.29
N ASP A 55 -2.62 -18.58 4.48
CA ASP A 55 -3.82 -19.38 4.73
C ASP A 55 -4.11 -20.37 3.60
N MET A 56 -3.92 -19.95 2.34
CA MET A 56 -4.12 -20.79 1.16
C MET A 56 -3.04 -21.87 0.99
N CYS A 57 -1.81 -21.60 1.41
CA CYS A 57 -0.65 -22.46 1.15
C CYS A 57 -0.17 -23.28 2.38
N LYS A 58 -0.66 -22.98 3.59
CA LYS A 58 -0.19 -23.61 4.86
C LYS A 58 -0.31 -25.12 4.93
N ALA A 59 -1.14 -25.73 4.08
CA ALA A 59 -1.27 -27.18 3.98
C ALA A 59 -0.11 -27.82 3.20
N VAL A 60 0.50 -27.07 2.28
CA VAL A 60 1.60 -27.52 1.41
C VAL A 60 2.95 -27.29 2.09
N ASP A 61 3.15 -26.11 2.67
CA ASP A 61 4.36 -25.73 3.37
C ASP A 61 4.01 -25.02 4.68
N LYS A 62 4.43 -25.61 5.81
CA LYS A 62 4.19 -25.08 7.16
C LYS A 62 5.33 -24.17 7.65
N GLU A 63 6.47 -24.17 6.96
CA GLU A 63 7.65 -23.40 7.32
C GLU A 63 7.70 -22.03 6.61
N MET A 64 6.67 -21.69 5.83
CA MET A 64 6.55 -20.38 5.19
C MET A 64 6.68 -19.25 6.22
N GLN A 65 7.43 -18.21 5.86
CA GLN A 65 7.62 -17.05 6.74
C GLN A 65 7.14 -15.78 6.06
N ILE A 66 6.29 -15.03 6.77
CA ILE A 66 5.95 -13.66 6.43
C ILE A 66 7.07 -12.77 6.97
N SER A 67 7.76 -12.04 6.10
CA SER A 67 8.90 -11.21 6.49
C SER A 67 8.98 -9.91 5.70
N LYS A 68 9.86 -9.00 6.13
CA LYS A 68 10.21 -7.74 5.43
C LYS A 68 9.02 -6.81 5.14
N ILE A 69 7.96 -6.87 5.95
CA ILE A 69 6.85 -5.90 5.87
C ILE A 69 7.38 -4.54 6.28
N ARG A 70 7.43 -3.60 5.31
CA ARG A 70 7.94 -2.25 5.53
C ARG A 70 7.35 -1.28 4.51
N LEU A 71 7.35 0.00 4.87
CA LEU A 71 6.97 1.07 3.96
C LEU A 71 8.09 1.33 2.96
N LEU A 72 7.81 1.20 1.66
CA LEU A 72 8.80 1.50 0.61
C LEU A 72 8.88 2.99 0.29
N LYS A 73 7.72 3.66 0.25
CA LYS A 73 7.63 5.07 -0.13
C LYS A 73 6.35 5.71 0.42
N LYS A 74 6.46 6.97 0.83
CA LYS A 74 5.33 7.86 1.10
C LYS A 74 5.55 9.18 0.39
N THR A 75 4.49 9.75 -0.17
CA THR A 75 4.50 11.12 -0.69
C THR A 75 3.27 11.87 -0.21
N LYS A 76 3.45 13.07 0.33
CA LYS A 76 2.36 14.01 0.66
C LYS A 76 2.54 15.28 -0.16
N ARG A 77 1.45 15.82 -0.70
CA ARG A 77 1.45 17.11 -1.41
C ARG A 77 0.35 17.98 -0.86
N THR A 78 0.60 19.27 -0.76
CA THR A 78 -0.44 20.25 -0.44
C THR A 78 -1.32 20.46 -1.67
N VAL A 79 -2.57 20.87 -1.45
CA VAL A 79 -3.50 21.18 -2.54
C VAL A 79 -2.92 22.27 -3.45
N ALA A 80 -2.30 23.30 -2.87
CA ALA A 80 -1.59 24.35 -3.60
C ALA A 80 -0.51 23.78 -4.54
N ALA A 81 0.37 22.90 -4.04
CA ALA A 81 1.43 22.30 -4.85
C ALA A 81 0.90 21.41 -5.99
N VAL A 82 -0.28 20.81 -5.84
CA VAL A 82 -0.93 20.03 -6.91
C VAL A 82 -1.48 20.95 -8.00
N TYR A 83 -2.08 22.08 -7.61
CA TYR A 83 -2.62 23.08 -8.53
C TYR A 83 -1.52 23.70 -9.40
N ASP A 84 -0.41 24.12 -8.80
CA ASP A 84 0.70 24.75 -9.53
C ASP A 84 1.32 23.81 -10.57
N ARG A 85 1.50 22.54 -10.23
CA ARG A 85 2.04 21.54 -11.17
C ARG A 85 1.11 21.33 -12.38
N ARG A 86 -0.20 21.31 -12.16
CA ARG A 86 -1.18 21.15 -13.26
C ARG A 86 -1.11 22.35 -14.22
N ASN A 87 -0.99 23.57 -13.69
CA ASN A 87 -0.87 24.77 -14.53
C ASN A 87 0.46 24.84 -15.29
N GLN A 88 1.57 24.43 -14.68
CA GLN A 88 2.86 24.36 -15.38
C GLN A 88 2.85 23.37 -16.54
N ASN A 89 2.24 22.19 -16.37
CA ASN A 89 2.12 21.22 -17.45
C ASN A 89 1.23 21.72 -18.59
N LYS A 90 0.13 22.44 -18.28
CA LYS A 90 -0.78 23.01 -19.29
C LYS A 90 -0.16 24.15 -20.11
N ARG A 91 0.86 24.83 -19.58
CA ARG A 91 1.63 25.88 -20.30
C ARG A 91 2.74 25.33 -21.19
N ARG A 92 3.09 24.05 -21.05
CA ARG A 92 4.16 23.38 -21.82
C ARG A 92 3.63 22.50 -22.96
N SER A 93 2.31 22.37 -23.06
CA SER A 93 1.57 21.71 -24.14
C SER A 93 0.99 22.77 -25.07
#